data_AF-A0A6A6CDS7-F1
#
_entry.id   AF-A0A6A6CDS7-F1
#
_cell.length_a   1.000
_cell.length_b   1.000
_cell.length_c   1.000
_cell.angle_alpha   90.00
_cell.angle_beta   90.00
_cell.angle_gamma   90.00
#
_symmetry.space_group_name_H-M   'P 1'
#
loop_
_entity.id
_entity.type
_entity.pdbx_description
1 polymer ?
#
loop_
_entity_poly.entity_id
_entity_poly.type
_entity_poly.pdbx_seq_one_letter_code
_entity_poly.pdbx_strand_id
1 'polypeptide(L)'
;MFDLSLTQQLPTPSLTSPAFLSSFKTCVAVISAPFQLEEENSFDDAIKAHKTAIEVLEQVQKTKGIRKFNRKMYERQAEIHRERKAYLEAFGGKYDGRIILKAPNRAAVAKSHSSPIGSTSSSQPLSTFASQSGRPPLEYVVTADSELIDLGVRSVWYFVKDKATQNTLYAAQGLADIDKPMIETVLRRADGIFPFGEAVHTSVLSQGKPGLNFKMRMLRRSAGHDEHEVWEIPTTEAKKKEWSPRKFSILGRHFIWKNEDGKDGGHISKKWAWEALYETKDATDGSEVVGEKLFWGTVQGSGKAKWNLFMVDGLDLALREHVLASQLSRILRWTNPPGKDLAGVEKGVAAMGAIGAVSTLAELLG
;
A
#
# COMPACT_ATOMS: atom_id res chain seq x y z
N MET A 1 -22.35 7.90 -4.01
CA MET A 1 -21.34 7.64 -5.07
C MET A 1 -20.16 8.53 -4.74
N PHE A 2 -19.01 7.97 -4.35
CA PHE A 2 -17.83 8.79 -4.01
C PHE A 2 -17.24 9.36 -5.30
N ASP A 3 -17.00 10.66 -5.33
CA ASP A 3 -16.28 11.29 -6.42
C ASP A 3 -14.78 10.94 -6.28
N LEU A 4 -14.37 9.89 -6.99
CA LEU A 4 -12.98 9.44 -7.08
C LEU A 4 -12.12 10.40 -7.93
N SER A 5 -12.65 11.59 -8.27
CA SER A 5 -11.93 12.61 -9.02
C SER A 5 -10.74 13.18 -8.25
N LEU A 6 -10.62 13.09 -6.92
CA LEU A 6 -9.50 13.76 -6.23
C LEU A 6 -8.11 13.19 -6.58
N THR A 7 -7.96 11.87 -6.69
CA THR A 7 -6.70 11.24 -7.14
C THR A 7 -6.57 11.17 -8.67
N GLN A 8 -7.69 11.23 -9.38
CA GLN A 8 -7.77 11.19 -10.84
C GLN A 8 -8.09 12.54 -11.47
N GLN A 9 -7.94 13.65 -10.73
CA GLN A 9 -8.27 14.98 -11.21
C GLN A 9 -7.24 15.34 -12.26
N LEU A 10 -7.53 14.85 -13.47
CA LEU A 10 -7.03 15.38 -14.70
C LEU A 10 -7.15 16.90 -14.54
N PRO A 11 -6.06 17.62 -14.84
CA PRO A 11 -6.10 19.06 -14.74
C PRO A 11 -7.31 19.55 -15.55
N THR A 12 -7.96 20.59 -15.02
CA THR A 12 -9.17 21.29 -15.51
C THR A 12 -9.37 21.27 -17.03
N PRO A 13 -10.61 21.42 -17.56
CA PRO A 13 -11.02 21.13 -18.95
C PRO A 13 -10.20 21.79 -20.07
N SER A 14 -9.27 22.70 -19.77
CA SER A 14 -8.25 23.16 -20.71
C SER A 14 -7.20 22.08 -21.11
N LEU A 15 -7.16 20.92 -20.44
CA LEU A 15 -6.19 19.84 -20.68
C LEU A 15 -6.84 18.50 -21.09
N THR A 16 -8.14 18.46 -21.37
CA THR A 16 -8.76 17.40 -22.17
C THR A 16 -8.51 17.57 -23.66
N SER A 17 -7.60 18.48 -24.05
CA SER A 17 -7.21 18.62 -25.44
C SER A 17 -6.60 17.30 -25.93
N PRO A 18 -6.96 16.83 -27.14
CA PRO A 18 -6.37 15.63 -27.73
C PRO A 18 -4.83 15.64 -27.72
N ALA A 19 -4.22 16.83 -27.80
CA ALA A 19 -2.77 17.03 -27.75
C ALA A 19 -2.16 16.70 -26.38
N PHE A 20 -2.82 17.08 -25.27
CA PHE A 20 -2.37 16.71 -23.93
C PHE A 20 -2.50 15.21 -23.71
N LEU A 21 -3.64 14.61 -24.07
CA LEU A 21 -3.85 13.16 -23.95
C LEU A 21 -2.86 12.37 -24.80
N SER A 22 -2.54 12.84 -26.01
CA SER A 22 -1.52 12.24 -26.88
C SER A 22 -0.14 12.34 -26.25
N SER A 23 0.27 13.53 -25.80
CA SER A 23 1.56 13.74 -25.13
C SER A 23 1.69 12.92 -23.84
N PHE A 24 0.59 12.78 -23.10
CA PHE A 24 0.52 12.02 -21.87
C PHE A 24 0.59 10.51 -22.13
N LYS A 25 -0.08 9.99 -23.16
CA LYS A 25 0.05 8.59 -23.60
C LYS A 25 1.49 8.27 -23.98
N THR A 26 2.17 9.18 -24.69
CA THR A 26 3.59 9.05 -24.99
C THR A 26 4.44 9.03 -23.72
N CYS A 27 4.14 9.88 -22.73
CA CYS A 27 4.83 9.86 -21.44
C CYS A 27 4.65 8.51 -20.72
N VAL A 28 3.43 7.95 -20.69
CA VAL A 28 3.17 6.64 -20.06
C VAL A 28 4.03 5.55 -20.71
N ALA A 29 4.08 5.50 -22.05
CA ALA A 29 4.89 4.50 -22.75
C ALA A 29 6.39 4.64 -22.42
N VAL A 30 6.92 5.87 -22.41
CA VAL A 30 8.33 6.14 -22.06
C VAL A 30 8.63 5.77 -20.60
N ILE A 31 7.69 6.00 -19.69
CA ILE A 31 7.83 5.69 -18.26
C ILE A 31 7.75 4.18 -18.01
N SER A 32 6.92 3.43 -18.74
CA SER A 32 6.79 1.98 -18.53
C SER A 32 7.85 1.15 -19.25
N ALA A 33 8.39 1.63 -20.39
CA ALA A 33 9.35 0.91 -21.22
C ALA A 33 10.60 0.39 -20.47
N PRO A 34 11.24 1.14 -19.55
CA PRO A 34 12.40 0.65 -18.83
C PRO A 34 12.11 -0.62 -18.03
N PHE A 35 10.94 -0.70 -17.39
CA PHE A 35 10.53 -1.86 -16.60
C PHE A 35 10.24 -3.09 -17.47
N GLN A 36 9.71 -2.89 -18.68
CA GLN A 36 9.54 -3.99 -19.65
C GLN A 36 10.90 -4.55 -20.08
N LEU A 37 11.87 -3.68 -20.37
CA LEU A 37 13.22 -4.09 -20.71
C LEU A 37 13.91 -4.84 -19.55
N GLU A 38 13.68 -4.43 -18.29
CA GLU A 38 14.14 -5.18 -17.12
C GLU A 38 13.49 -6.58 -17.05
N GLU A 39 12.20 -6.72 -17.37
CA GLU A 39 11.51 -8.01 -17.39
C GLU A 39 12.07 -8.96 -18.47
N GLU A 40 12.46 -8.39 -19.61
CA GLU A 40 13.08 -9.05 -20.76
C GLU A 40 14.58 -9.35 -20.55
N ASN A 41 15.16 -8.86 -19.45
CA ASN A 41 16.59 -8.92 -19.11
C ASN A 41 17.51 -8.11 -20.04
N SER A 42 16.98 -7.10 -20.72
CA SER A 42 17.71 -6.16 -21.57
C SER A 42 18.26 -4.98 -20.75
N PHE A 43 19.16 -5.25 -19.79
CA PHE A 43 19.54 -4.25 -18.77
C PHE A 43 20.26 -3.02 -19.31
N ASP A 44 21.12 -3.16 -20.31
CA ASP A 44 21.81 -2.01 -20.91
C ASP A 44 20.81 -1.05 -21.56
N ASP A 45 19.79 -1.60 -22.21
CA ASP A 45 18.73 -0.80 -22.80
C ASP A 45 17.75 -0.28 -21.76
N ALA A 46 17.49 -1.04 -20.69
CA ALA A 46 16.73 -0.57 -19.54
C ALA A 46 17.41 0.64 -18.88
N ILE A 47 18.73 0.62 -18.68
CA ILE A 47 19.50 1.75 -18.11
C ILE A 47 19.32 3.01 -18.98
N LYS A 48 19.45 2.87 -20.31
CA LYS A 48 19.22 3.98 -21.25
C LYS A 48 17.78 4.47 -21.17
N ALA A 49 16.81 3.56 -21.15
CA ALA A 49 15.41 3.91 -21.06
C ALA A 49 15.05 4.60 -19.74
N HIS A 50 15.61 4.16 -18.60
CA HIS A 50 15.45 4.82 -17.30
C HIS A 50 15.96 6.26 -17.36
N LYS A 51 17.13 6.49 -17.98
CA LYS A 51 17.67 7.84 -18.19
C LYS A 51 16.70 8.71 -19.00
N THR A 52 16.19 8.20 -20.12
CA THR A 52 15.18 8.90 -20.94
C THR A 52 13.91 9.23 -20.14
N ALA A 53 13.40 8.27 -19.35
CA ALA A 53 12.22 8.48 -18.52
C ALA A 53 12.45 9.59 -17.47
N ILE A 54 13.62 9.63 -16.83
CA ILE A 54 13.99 10.69 -15.87
C ILE A 54 13.97 12.06 -16.58
N GLU A 55 14.62 12.20 -17.73
CA GLU A 55 14.67 13.45 -18.48
C GLU A 55 13.27 13.95 -18.86
N VAL A 56 12.40 13.07 -19.36
CA VAL A 56 11.01 13.40 -19.70
C VAL A 56 10.23 13.83 -18.46
N LEU A 57 10.32 13.09 -17.35
CA LEU A 57 9.61 13.41 -16.11
C LEU A 57 10.04 14.77 -15.54
N GLU A 58 11.34 15.09 -15.56
CA GLU A 58 11.87 16.38 -15.11
C GLU A 58 11.46 17.54 -16.01
N GLN A 59 11.36 17.32 -17.32
CA GLN A 59 10.82 18.31 -18.26
C GLN A 59 9.35 18.58 -17.97
N VAL A 60 8.54 17.52 -17.84
CA VAL A 60 7.11 17.66 -17.54
C VAL A 60 6.91 18.36 -16.19
N GLN A 61 7.69 18.03 -15.17
CA GLN A 61 7.65 18.70 -13.86
C GLN A 61 7.83 20.22 -13.95
N LYS A 62 8.58 20.72 -14.93
CA LYS A 62 8.86 22.15 -15.14
C LYS A 62 7.78 22.87 -15.95
N THR A 63 6.86 22.15 -16.59
CA THR A 63 5.79 22.72 -17.40
C THR A 63 4.86 23.61 -16.57
N LYS A 64 4.54 24.80 -17.10
CA LYS A 64 3.60 25.75 -16.47
C LYS A 64 2.18 25.18 -16.48
N GLY A 65 1.40 25.47 -15.44
CA GLY A 65 0.01 25.02 -15.33
C GLY A 65 -0.19 23.61 -14.73
N ILE A 66 0.88 22.85 -14.49
CA ILE A 66 0.78 21.59 -13.75
C ILE A 66 0.57 21.86 -12.26
N ARG A 67 -0.52 21.32 -11.72
CA ARG A 67 -0.86 21.37 -10.28
C ARG A 67 0.26 20.82 -9.41
N LYS A 68 0.42 21.37 -8.20
CA LYS A 68 1.47 20.99 -7.25
C LYS A 68 1.48 19.49 -6.95
N PHE A 69 0.30 18.91 -6.77
CA PHE A 69 0.12 17.47 -6.57
C PHE A 69 0.70 16.63 -7.72
N ASN A 70 0.31 16.93 -8.97
CA ASN A 70 0.82 16.23 -10.14
C ASN A 70 2.34 16.40 -10.27
N ARG A 71 2.86 17.62 -10.02
CA ARG A 71 4.30 17.90 -9.98
C ARG A 71 5.07 16.96 -9.07
N LYS A 72 4.53 16.70 -7.86
CA LYS A 72 5.13 15.76 -6.92
C LYS A 72 5.02 14.30 -7.36
N MET A 73 3.97 13.91 -8.07
CA MET A 73 3.91 12.57 -8.68
C MET A 73 5.02 12.38 -9.73
N TYR A 74 5.26 13.36 -10.61
CA TYR A 74 6.36 13.29 -11.58
C TYR A 74 7.73 13.18 -10.89
N GLU A 75 7.95 13.97 -9.84
CA GLU A 75 9.18 13.96 -9.06
C GLU A 75 9.45 12.59 -8.43
N ARG A 76 8.43 11.98 -7.82
CA ARG A 76 8.50 10.65 -7.19
C ARG A 76 8.73 9.55 -8.20
N GLN A 77 8.05 9.58 -9.35
CA GLN A 77 8.31 8.61 -10.42
C GLN A 77 9.75 8.74 -10.92
N ALA A 78 10.27 9.96 -11.07
CA ALA A 78 11.66 10.18 -11.48
C ALA A 78 12.65 9.63 -10.43
N GLU A 79 12.36 9.78 -9.15
CA GLU A 79 13.15 9.19 -8.06
C GLU A 79 13.20 7.65 -8.16
N ILE A 80 12.08 7.00 -8.45
CA ILE A 80 12.04 5.55 -8.68
C ILE A 80 12.91 5.16 -9.88
N HIS A 81 12.83 5.90 -10.99
CA HIS A 81 13.70 5.60 -12.13
C HIS A 81 15.19 5.81 -11.80
N ARG A 82 15.54 6.83 -10.99
CA ARG A 82 16.93 7.03 -10.52
C ARG A 82 17.40 5.88 -9.64
N GLU A 83 16.56 5.44 -8.72
CA GLU A 83 16.82 4.28 -7.86
C GLU A 83 17.06 3.01 -8.69
N ARG A 84 16.15 2.69 -9.61
CA ARG A 84 16.26 1.53 -10.51
C ARG A 84 17.50 1.59 -11.38
N LYS A 85 17.77 2.75 -11.99
CA LYS A 85 18.98 2.96 -12.80
C LYS A 85 20.25 2.74 -11.98
N ALA A 86 20.35 3.35 -10.80
CA ALA A 86 21.51 3.22 -9.93
C ALA A 86 21.72 1.77 -9.49
N TYR A 87 20.64 1.05 -9.20
CA TYR A 87 20.68 -0.39 -8.94
C TYR A 87 21.26 -1.13 -10.15
N LEU A 88 20.67 -1.00 -11.34
CA LEU A 88 21.14 -1.70 -12.54
C LEU A 88 22.62 -1.40 -12.87
N GLU A 89 23.04 -0.14 -12.75
CA GLU A 89 24.43 0.29 -12.97
C GLU A 89 25.40 -0.35 -11.96
N ALA A 90 25.00 -0.47 -10.69
CA ALA A 90 25.84 -1.07 -9.64
C ALA A 90 26.08 -2.58 -9.86
N PHE A 91 25.15 -3.28 -10.52
CA PHE A 91 25.30 -4.71 -10.80
C PHE A 91 26.09 -5.02 -12.08
N GLY A 92 26.40 -4.01 -12.91
CA GLY A 92 27.45 -4.06 -13.94
C GLY A 92 27.42 -5.29 -14.87
N GLY A 93 26.25 -5.83 -15.18
CA GLY A 93 26.09 -7.03 -16.02
C GLY A 93 26.55 -8.35 -15.38
N LYS A 94 27.05 -8.37 -14.13
CA LYS A 94 27.40 -9.61 -13.39
C LYS A 94 26.15 -10.15 -12.70
N TYR A 95 25.36 -10.85 -13.51
CA TYR A 95 24.12 -11.47 -13.12
C TYR A 95 24.35 -12.83 -12.45
N ASP A 96 24.14 -12.92 -11.13
CA ASP A 96 24.19 -14.20 -10.38
C ASP A 96 22.81 -14.90 -10.28
N GLY A 97 21.88 -14.62 -11.21
CA GLY A 97 20.58 -15.32 -11.25
C GLY A 97 19.61 -15.04 -10.09
N ARG A 98 20.06 -14.36 -9.03
CA ARG A 98 19.36 -14.37 -7.73
C ARG A 98 18.54 -13.13 -7.43
N ILE A 99 18.81 -11.96 -8.02
CA ILE A 99 18.13 -10.72 -7.62
C ILE A 99 17.95 -9.76 -8.80
N ILE A 100 16.97 -10.04 -9.66
CA ILE A 100 16.26 -8.96 -10.35
C ILE A 100 14.88 -8.90 -9.73
N LEU A 101 14.63 -7.81 -9.02
CA LEU A 101 13.27 -7.42 -8.71
C LEU A 101 12.63 -7.00 -10.01
N LYS A 102 11.97 -7.95 -10.67
CA LYS A 102 11.00 -7.59 -11.69
C LYS A 102 9.95 -6.73 -10.99
N ALA A 103 9.58 -5.61 -11.60
CA ALA A 103 8.33 -4.97 -11.22
C ALA A 103 7.25 -6.07 -11.19
N PRO A 104 6.28 -6.02 -10.26
CA PRO A 104 5.29 -7.08 -10.15
C PRO A 104 4.59 -7.26 -11.51
N ASN A 105 4.83 -8.41 -12.14
CA ASN A 105 4.63 -8.60 -13.58
C ASN A 105 3.14 -8.46 -13.97
N ARG A 106 2.83 -7.56 -14.91
CA ARG A 106 1.47 -7.38 -15.47
C ARG A 106 0.98 -8.63 -16.22
N ALA A 107 1.86 -9.25 -17.01
CA ALA A 107 1.55 -10.46 -17.76
C ALA A 107 1.33 -11.68 -16.86
N ALA A 108 1.80 -11.67 -15.61
CA ALA A 108 1.47 -12.69 -14.63
C ALA A 108 -0.01 -12.63 -14.21
N VAL A 109 -0.67 -11.46 -14.25
CA VAL A 109 -2.12 -11.34 -14.01
C VAL A 109 -2.92 -11.88 -15.21
N ALA A 110 -2.49 -11.58 -16.44
CA ALA A 110 -3.13 -12.11 -17.64
C ALA A 110 -2.94 -13.64 -17.78
N LYS A 111 -1.81 -14.18 -17.32
CA LYS A 111 -1.51 -15.62 -17.28
C LYS A 111 -1.92 -16.33 -15.98
N SER A 112 -2.31 -15.63 -14.91
CA SER A 112 -2.76 -16.26 -13.66
C SER A 112 -4.13 -16.92 -13.79
N HIS A 113 -4.87 -16.62 -14.85
CA HIS A 113 -6.00 -17.44 -15.28
C HIS A 113 -5.58 -18.82 -15.82
N SER A 114 -4.29 -19.08 -16.05
CA SER A 114 -3.73 -20.38 -16.44
C SER A 114 -2.80 -21.03 -15.39
N SER A 115 -2.90 -20.62 -14.13
CA SER A 115 -2.30 -21.23 -12.90
C SER A 115 -0.96 -20.66 -12.42
N PRO A 116 -0.97 -19.78 -11.40
CA PRO A 116 0.02 -19.78 -10.33
C PRO A 116 -0.31 -20.91 -9.33
N ILE A 117 0.64 -21.23 -8.45
CA ILE A 117 0.40 -22.07 -7.27
C ILE A 117 -0.84 -21.53 -6.54
N GLY A 118 -1.93 -22.30 -6.57
CA GLY A 118 -3.26 -21.86 -6.12
C GLY A 118 -4.34 -21.83 -7.21
N SER A 119 -4.28 -22.72 -8.21
CA SER A 119 -5.53 -23.11 -8.90
C SER A 119 -6.54 -23.52 -7.83
N THR A 120 -7.77 -23.08 -8.02
CA THR A 120 -8.92 -23.13 -7.10
C THR A 120 -9.34 -24.53 -6.62
N SER A 121 -8.52 -25.57 -6.82
CA SER A 121 -8.80 -26.96 -6.44
C SER A 121 -7.86 -27.56 -5.40
N SER A 122 -6.80 -26.89 -4.95
CA SER A 122 -5.95 -27.47 -3.90
C SER A 122 -6.63 -27.32 -2.54
N SER A 123 -7.02 -28.44 -1.93
CA SER A 123 -7.47 -28.52 -0.52
C SER A 123 -6.39 -28.13 0.50
N GLN A 124 -5.18 -27.82 0.04
CA GLN A 124 -4.04 -27.45 0.88
C GLN A 124 -3.97 -25.94 1.13
N PRO A 125 -3.63 -25.52 2.36
CA PRO A 125 -3.35 -24.12 2.70
C PRO A 125 -2.24 -23.48 1.86
N LEU A 126 -2.34 -22.18 1.60
CA LEU A 126 -1.29 -21.42 0.89
C LEU A 126 0.06 -21.47 1.61
N SER A 127 0.04 -21.50 2.94
CA SER A 127 1.25 -21.58 3.75
C SER A 127 2.05 -22.85 3.45
N THR A 128 1.37 -23.97 3.16
CA THR A 128 2.01 -25.26 2.90
C THR A 128 2.91 -25.19 1.67
N PHE A 129 2.46 -24.52 0.61
CA PHE A 129 3.24 -24.34 -0.61
C PHE A 129 4.52 -23.54 -0.35
N ALA A 130 4.43 -22.53 0.50
CA ALA A 130 5.59 -21.73 0.84
C ALA A 130 6.60 -22.50 1.70
N SER A 131 6.13 -23.24 2.71
CA SER A 131 6.99 -24.09 3.53
C SER A 131 7.69 -25.16 2.67
N GLN A 132 7.01 -25.72 1.68
CA GLN A 132 7.61 -26.67 0.71
C GLN A 132 8.68 -26.03 -0.18
N SER A 133 8.53 -24.74 -0.53
CA SER A 133 9.53 -24.04 -1.35
C SER A 133 10.86 -23.85 -0.63
N GLY A 134 10.89 -23.93 0.70
CA GLY A 134 12.06 -23.66 1.54
C GLY A 134 12.59 -22.22 1.43
N ARG A 135 11.88 -21.33 0.75
CA ARG A 135 12.30 -19.94 0.56
C ARG A 135 11.93 -19.11 1.79
N PRO A 136 12.81 -18.18 2.20
CA PRO A 136 12.46 -17.25 3.27
C PRO A 136 11.29 -16.35 2.83
N PRO A 137 10.52 -15.80 3.79
CA PRO A 137 9.52 -14.79 3.50
C PRO A 137 10.11 -13.58 2.77
N LEU A 138 9.33 -12.98 1.88
CA LEU A 138 9.62 -11.69 1.29
C LEU A 138 9.59 -10.61 2.37
N GLU A 139 10.64 -9.81 2.44
CA GLU A 139 10.77 -8.72 3.41
C GLU A 139 10.66 -7.37 2.70
N TYR A 140 9.69 -6.56 3.13
CA TYR A 140 9.51 -5.20 2.65
C TYR A 140 9.81 -4.19 3.73
N VAL A 141 10.35 -3.04 3.33
CA VAL A 141 10.48 -1.84 4.17
C VAL A 141 9.51 -0.80 3.65
N VAL A 142 8.60 -0.35 4.51
CA VAL A 142 7.70 0.77 4.23
C VAL A 142 8.31 2.04 4.78
N THR A 143 8.41 3.04 3.93
CA THR A 143 8.84 4.38 4.29
C THR A 143 7.74 5.39 4.00
N ALA A 144 7.48 6.29 4.94
CA ALA A 144 6.60 7.44 4.70
C ALA A 144 7.40 8.57 4.05
N ASP A 145 6.80 9.20 3.04
CA ASP A 145 7.30 10.42 2.41
C ASP A 145 6.47 11.64 2.88
N SER A 146 6.92 12.83 2.51
CA SER A 146 6.31 14.12 2.76
C SER A 146 4.80 14.16 2.49
N GLU A 147 4.09 14.69 3.48
CA GLU A 147 2.69 15.05 3.39
C GLU A 147 2.54 16.27 2.47
N LEU A 148 1.59 16.20 1.54
CA LEU A 148 1.21 17.33 0.70
C LEU A 148 -0.20 17.76 1.04
N ILE A 149 -0.36 19.02 1.44
CA ILE A 149 -1.66 19.63 1.70
C ILE A 149 -2.03 20.49 0.49
N ASP A 150 -3.19 20.21 -0.12
CA ASP A 150 -3.76 20.98 -1.22
C ASP A 150 -5.28 21.01 -1.12
N LEU A 151 -5.89 22.19 -1.23
CA LEU A 151 -7.36 22.39 -1.12
C LEU A 151 -8.01 21.74 0.12
N GLY A 152 -7.32 21.71 1.26
CA GLY A 152 -7.83 21.10 2.50
C GLY A 152 -7.75 19.57 2.55
N VAL A 153 -7.24 18.93 1.50
CA VAL A 153 -6.97 17.50 1.45
C VAL A 153 -5.49 17.25 1.70
N ARG A 154 -5.20 16.30 2.58
CA ARG A 154 -3.86 15.81 2.90
C ARG A 154 -3.58 14.59 2.04
N SER A 155 -2.46 14.59 1.32
CA SER A 155 -1.94 13.44 0.59
C SER A 155 -0.67 12.93 1.25
N VAL A 156 -0.74 11.71 1.76
CA VAL A 156 0.39 11.01 2.38
C VAL A 156 0.86 9.90 1.45
N TRP A 157 2.16 9.72 1.34
CA TRP A 157 2.77 8.73 0.46
C TRP A 157 3.56 7.71 1.26
N TYR A 158 3.38 6.45 0.92
CA TYR A 158 4.16 5.34 1.44
C TYR A 158 4.84 4.62 0.28
N PHE A 159 6.13 4.36 0.42
CA PHE A 159 6.90 3.55 -0.52
C PHE A 159 7.21 2.20 0.10
N VAL A 160 6.80 1.15 -0.58
CA VAL A 160 7.10 -0.24 -0.21
C VAL A 160 8.34 -0.66 -1.00
N LYS A 161 9.44 -0.80 -0.29
CA LYS A 161 10.73 -1.18 -0.84
C LYS A 161 11.03 -2.63 -0.52
N ASP A 162 11.69 -3.32 -1.43
CA ASP A 162 12.30 -4.61 -1.11
C ASP A 162 13.46 -4.41 -0.14
N LYS A 163 13.54 -5.21 0.93
CA LYS A 163 14.57 -5.01 1.97
C LYS A 163 15.98 -5.32 1.46
N ALA A 164 16.15 -6.31 0.59
CA ALA A 164 17.45 -6.76 0.13
C ALA A 164 18.10 -5.73 -0.82
N THR A 165 17.32 -5.21 -1.75
CA THR A 165 17.80 -4.28 -2.80
C THR A 165 17.57 -2.81 -2.47
N GLN A 166 16.69 -2.53 -1.50
CA GLN A 166 16.14 -1.21 -1.21
C GLN A 166 15.27 -0.59 -2.31
N ASN A 167 15.07 -1.26 -3.45
CA ASN A 167 14.29 -0.73 -4.57
C ASN A 167 12.80 -0.60 -4.24
N THR A 168 12.18 0.49 -4.68
CA THR A 168 10.74 0.68 -4.61
C THR A 168 10.01 -0.31 -5.52
N LEU A 169 9.08 -1.08 -4.94
CA LEU A 169 8.19 -2.01 -5.66
C LEU A 169 6.78 -1.45 -5.82
N TYR A 170 6.30 -0.78 -4.77
CA TYR A 170 4.98 -0.17 -4.75
C TYR A 170 5.02 1.21 -4.11
N ALA A 171 4.06 2.04 -4.49
CA ALA A 171 3.73 3.27 -3.78
C ALA A 171 2.25 3.30 -3.45
N ALA A 172 1.91 3.60 -2.20
CA ALA A 172 0.56 3.88 -1.78
C ALA A 172 0.39 5.37 -1.53
N GLN A 173 -0.63 5.93 -2.16
CA GLN A 173 -1.07 7.29 -1.92
C GLN A 173 -2.33 7.26 -1.07
N GLY A 174 -2.24 7.75 0.16
CA GLY A 174 -3.39 8.03 1.01
C GLY A 174 -3.90 9.43 0.83
N LEU A 175 -5.22 9.60 0.78
CA LEU A 175 -5.92 10.86 0.91
C LEU A 175 -6.71 10.87 2.21
N ALA A 176 -6.58 11.95 2.98
CA ALA A 176 -7.35 12.21 4.17
C ALA A 176 -7.77 13.69 4.21
N ASP A 177 -8.87 13.99 4.87
CA ASP A 177 -9.24 15.36 5.25
C ASP A 177 -9.42 15.44 6.79
N ILE A 178 -9.72 16.63 7.30
CA ILE A 178 -9.86 16.86 8.74
C ILE A 178 -11.02 16.08 9.39
N ASP A 179 -12.06 15.78 8.61
CA ASP A 179 -13.29 15.11 9.04
C ASP A 179 -13.28 13.60 8.72
N LYS A 180 -12.51 13.20 7.70
CA LYS A 180 -12.42 11.87 7.13
C LYS A 180 -10.96 11.42 7.15
N PRO A 181 -10.58 10.59 8.14
CA PRO A 181 -9.19 10.21 8.39
C PRO A 181 -8.60 9.31 7.30
N MET A 182 -9.45 8.77 6.42
CA MET A 182 -9.06 8.16 5.16
C MET A 182 -10.24 8.28 4.20
N ILE A 183 -10.04 9.00 3.11
CA ILE A 183 -10.97 9.12 1.99
C ILE A 183 -10.72 7.96 1.02
N GLU A 184 -9.47 7.83 0.60
CA GLU A 184 -9.03 6.85 -0.39
C GLU A 184 -7.56 6.51 -0.14
N THR A 185 -7.18 5.26 -0.39
CA THR A 185 -5.78 4.86 -0.56
C THR A 185 -5.63 4.18 -1.91
N VAL A 186 -4.64 4.58 -2.69
CA VAL A 186 -4.37 4.01 -4.01
C VAL A 186 -2.98 3.39 -4.00
N LEU A 187 -2.91 2.07 -4.05
CA LEU A 187 -1.66 1.32 -4.21
C LEU A 187 -1.36 1.17 -5.70
N ARG A 188 -0.14 1.55 -6.10
CA ARG A 188 0.38 1.45 -7.46
C ARG A 188 1.71 0.71 -7.45
N ARG A 189 2.00 0.00 -8.54
CA ARG A 189 3.33 -0.56 -8.78
C ARG A 189 4.32 0.55 -9.16
N ALA A 190 5.61 0.28 -9.02
CA ALA A 190 6.69 1.21 -9.35
C ALA A 190 6.68 1.69 -10.81
N ASP A 191 6.19 0.87 -11.74
CA ASP A 191 6.06 1.17 -13.17
C ASP A 191 4.81 2.00 -13.51
N GLY A 192 3.95 2.26 -12.52
CA GLY A 192 2.60 2.76 -12.74
C GLY A 192 2.12 3.77 -11.71
N ILE A 193 3.00 4.50 -11.01
CA ILE A 193 2.55 5.55 -10.07
C ILE A 193 1.79 6.66 -10.78
N PHE A 194 2.10 6.84 -12.06
CA PHE A 194 1.43 7.78 -12.94
C PHE A 194 -0.10 7.56 -12.95
N PRO A 195 -0.91 8.63 -13.08
CA PRO A 195 -2.33 8.47 -13.33
C PRO A 195 -2.55 7.54 -14.52
N PHE A 196 -3.52 6.63 -14.43
CA PHE A 196 -3.87 5.60 -15.43
C PHE A 196 -3.02 4.33 -15.47
N GLY A 197 -2.04 4.16 -14.58
CA GLY A 197 -1.47 2.83 -14.29
C GLY A 197 -2.49 1.90 -13.62
N GLU A 198 -2.25 0.59 -13.69
CA GLU A 198 -2.99 -0.37 -12.86
C GLU A 198 -2.83 -0.02 -11.39
N ALA A 199 -3.94 0.00 -10.67
CA ALA A 199 -3.95 0.38 -9.27
C ALA A 199 -4.98 -0.43 -8.48
N VAL A 200 -4.65 -0.66 -7.21
CA VAL A 200 -5.60 -1.15 -6.22
C VAL A 200 -6.10 0.04 -5.43
N HIS A 201 -7.34 0.43 -5.74
CA HIS A 201 -8.05 1.49 -5.05
C HIS A 201 -8.71 0.93 -3.80
N THR A 202 -8.47 1.58 -2.67
CA THR A 202 -9.04 1.22 -1.38
C THR A 202 -9.85 2.38 -0.87
N SER A 203 -11.13 2.15 -0.58
CA SER A 203 -12.02 3.16 -0.04
C SER A 203 -12.66 2.68 1.25
N VAL A 204 -12.85 3.62 2.17
CA VAL A 204 -13.54 3.36 3.44
C VAL A 204 -14.99 3.73 3.29
N LEU A 205 -15.86 2.77 3.55
CA LEU A 205 -17.29 3.00 3.52
C LEU A 205 -17.82 2.95 4.96
N SER A 206 -18.22 4.13 5.46
CA SER A 206 -18.91 4.28 6.74
C SER A 206 -20.34 3.75 6.63
N GLN A 207 -20.75 2.88 7.56
CA GLN A 207 -22.13 2.39 7.62
C GLN A 207 -23.07 3.34 8.36
N GLY A 208 -23.18 4.60 7.92
CA GLY A 208 -24.32 5.51 8.19
C GLY A 208 -24.67 5.89 9.64
N LYS A 209 -24.17 5.19 10.67
CA LYS A 209 -24.35 5.51 12.07
C LYS A 209 -23.04 6.02 12.66
N PRO A 210 -23.05 7.10 13.46
CA PRO A 210 -21.86 7.59 14.15
C PRO A 210 -21.26 6.49 15.03
N GLY A 211 -20.00 6.14 14.80
CA GLY A 211 -19.16 5.40 15.75
C GLY A 211 -18.93 3.91 15.51
N LEU A 212 -19.61 3.21 14.60
CA LEU A 212 -19.44 1.75 14.49
C LEU A 212 -19.54 1.22 13.05
N ASN A 213 -18.51 0.46 12.66
CA ASN A 213 -18.37 -0.39 11.47
C ASN A 213 -17.94 0.30 10.17
N PHE A 214 -16.64 0.23 9.90
CA PHE A 214 -16.07 0.51 8.58
C PHE A 214 -15.93 -0.79 7.79
N LYS A 215 -16.37 -0.74 6.53
CA LYS A 215 -15.96 -1.74 5.53
C LYS A 215 -14.90 -1.11 4.65
N MET A 216 -13.95 -1.94 4.23
CA MET A 216 -12.96 -1.53 3.26
C MET A 216 -13.32 -2.16 1.92
N ARG A 217 -13.56 -1.30 0.93
CA ARG A 217 -13.83 -1.72 -0.44
C ARG A 217 -12.54 -1.57 -1.23
N MET A 218 -12.08 -2.65 -1.82
CA MET A 218 -10.95 -2.66 -2.72
C MET A 218 -11.39 -2.95 -4.13
N LEU A 219 -10.90 -2.14 -5.07
CA LEU A 219 -11.18 -2.25 -6.49
C LEU A 219 -9.87 -2.25 -7.25
N ARG A 220 -9.66 -3.28 -8.06
CA ARG A 220 -8.62 -3.26 -9.07
C ARG A 220 -9.12 -2.53 -10.30
N ARG A 221 -8.37 -1.52 -10.74
CA ARG A 221 -8.65 -0.78 -11.96
C ARG A 221 -7.55 -0.99 -12.97
N SER A 222 -7.94 -1.40 -14.17
CA SER A 222 -7.07 -1.46 -15.34
C SER A 222 -7.76 -0.75 -16.51
N ALA A 223 -7.07 0.21 -17.13
CA ALA A 223 -7.51 0.89 -18.37
C ALA A 223 -8.99 1.35 -18.43
N GLY A 224 -9.58 1.74 -17.30
CA GLY A 224 -10.98 2.21 -17.24
C GLY A 224 -12.03 1.12 -16.98
N HIS A 225 -11.61 -0.13 -16.75
CA HIS A 225 -12.47 -1.23 -16.34
C HIS A 225 -12.21 -1.60 -14.87
N ASP A 226 -13.29 -1.78 -14.12
CA ASP A 226 -13.26 -2.35 -12.77
C ASP A 226 -13.26 -3.88 -12.93
N GLU A 227 -12.17 -4.56 -12.58
CA GLU A 227 -12.02 -6.00 -12.83
C GLU A 227 -12.59 -6.83 -11.69
N HIS A 228 -12.18 -6.53 -10.45
CA HIS A 228 -12.56 -7.31 -9.27
C HIS A 228 -12.73 -6.43 -8.04
N GLU A 229 -13.88 -6.58 -7.40
CA GLU A 229 -14.22 -5.91 -6.15
C GLU A 229 -14.09 -6.89 -4.98
N VAL A 230 -13.27 -6.51 -4.00
CA VAL A 230 -13.08 -7.28 -2.76
C VAL A 230 -13.49 -6.42 -1.59
N TRP A 231 -14.27 -7.02 -0.68
CA TRP A 231 -14.71 -6.37 0.54
C TRP A 231 -14.00 -6.97 1.74
N GLU A 232 -13.33 -6.12 2.51
CA GLU A 232 -12.97 -6.46 3.89
C GLU A 232 -14.06 -5.98 4.84
N ILE A 233 -14.57 -6.91 5.64
CA ILE A 233 -15.70 -6.69 6.54
C ILE A 233 -15.25 -6.93 7.98
N PRO A 234 -15.82 -6.24 8.97
CA PRO A 234 -15.61 -6.56 10.38
C PRO A 234 -16.13 -7.92 10.81
N THR A 235 -15.42 -8.56 11.74
CA THR A 235 -15.94 -9.69 12.52
C THR A 235 -16.94 -9.17 13.56
N THR A 236 -17.85 -10.03 14.03
CA THR A 236 -18.86 -9.63 15.03
C THR A 236 -18.26 -9.13 16.34
N GLU A 237 -17.13 -9.67 16.78
CA GLU A 237 -16.40 -9.17 17.95
C GLU A 237 -15.82 -7.78 17.72
N ALA A 238 -15.29 -7.55 16.52
CA ALA A 238 -14.65 -6.30 16.15
C ALA A 238 -15.65 -5.21 15.76
N LYS A 239 -16.91 -5.56 15.45
CA LYS A 239 -18.03 -4.61 15.27
C LYS A 239 -18.28 -3.70 16.47
N LYS A 240 -17.71 -4.01 17.63
CA LYS A 240 -17.77 -3.19 18.85
C LYS A 240 -16.65 -2.12 18.91
N LYS A 241 -15.76 -2.07 17.92
CA LYS A 241 -14.55 -1.22 17.91
C LYS A 241 -14.56 -0.27 16.72
N GLU A 242 -13.95 0.90 16.90
CA GLU A 242 -14.00 2.03 15.95
C GLU A 242 -13.34 1.73 14.60
N TRP A 243 -12.51 0.68 14.48
CA TRP A 243 -11.89 0.30 13.20
C TRP A 243 -11.53 -1.18 13.16
N SER A 244 -12.16 -1.95 12.25
CA SER A 244 -11.82 -3.36 12.14
C SER A 244 -12.33 -4.09 10.89
N PRO A 245 -12.05 -3.67 9.65
CA PRO A 245 -12.05 -4.65 8.56
C PRO A 245 -11.11 -5.81 8.96
N ARG A 246 -11.58 -7.05 8.87
CA ARG A 246 -10.87 -8.22 9.43
C ARG A 246 -10.91 -9.42 8.52
N LYS A 247 -12.00 -9.62 7.78
CA LYS A 247 -12.18 -10.78 6.94
C LYS A 247 -12.49 -10.40 5.51
N PHE A 248 -11.98 -11.16 4.56
CA PHE A 248 -12.23 -10.99 3.14
C PHE A 248 -12.10 -12.31 2.40
N SER A 249 -12.62 -12.31 1.17
CA SER A 249 -12.51 -13.45 0.26
C SER A 249 -11.95 -12.96 -1.07
N ILE A 250 -10.96 -13.66 -1.60
CA ILE A 250 -10.35 -13.35 -2.90
C ILE A 250 -9.98 -14.66 -3.58
N LEU A 251 -10.28 -14.78 -4.87
CA LEU A 251 -10.03 -16.00 -5.67
C LEU A 251 -10.61 -17.28 -5.03
N GLY A 252 -11.79 -17.19 -4.42
CA GLY A 252 -12.46 -18.33 -3.77
C GLY A 252 -11.85 -18.78 -2.44
N ARG A 253 -10.87 -18.06 -1.90
CA ARG A 253 -10.20 -18.36 -0.63
C ARG A 253 -10.58 -17.32 0.41
N HIS A 254 -10.55 -17.71 1.67
CA HIS A 254 -11.02 -16.89 2.79
C HIS A 254 -9.86 -16.53 3.71
N PHE A 255 -9.86 -15.29 4.19
CA PHE A 255 -8.76 -14.76 4.96
C PHE A 255 -9.24 -13.96 6.15
N ILE A 256 -8.44 -13.98 7.21
CA ILE A 256 -8.69 -13.21 8.43
C ILE A 256 -7.41 -12.57 8.96
N TRP A 257 -7.55 -11.33 9.41
CA TRP A 257 -6.56 -10.60 10.17
C TRP A 257 -6.73 -10.89 11.67
N LYS A 258 -5.67 -11.37 12.34
CA LYS A 258 -5.65 -11.66 13.78
C LYS A 258 -4.45 -11.02 14.46
N ASN A 259 -4.61 -10.60 15.71
CA ASN A 259 -3.50 -10.17 16.56
C ASN A 259 -2.78 -11.42 17.12
N GLU A 260 -1.45 -11.49 16.99
CA GLU A 260 -0.68 -12.64 17.49
C GLU A 260 -0.76 -12.75 19.03
N ASP A 261 -0.89 -11.63 19.74
CA ASP A 261 -1.01 -11.60 21.20
C ASP A 261 -2.38 -12.08 21.72
N GLY A 262 -3.32 -12.42 20.82
CA GLY A 262 -4.72 -12.77 21.14
C GLY A 262 -5.53 -11.63 21.76
N LYS A 263 -4.88 -10.50 22.07
CA LYS A 263 -5.49 -9.28 22.59
C LYS A 263 -5.79 -8.38 21.41
N ASP A 264 -7.06 -8.30 21.03
CA ASP A 264 -7.47 -7.38 19.97
C ASP A 264 -7.27 -5.93 20.41
N GLY A 265 -6.13 -5.35 19.99
CA GLY A 265 -5.66 -4.00 20.29
C GLY A 265 -6.46 -2.88 19.62
N GLY A 266 -7.74 -3.10 19.29
CA GLY A 266 -8.60 -2.18 18.54
C GLY A 266 -8.99 -0.89 19.26
N HIS A 267 -8.15 -0.39 20.16
CA HIS A 267 -8.19 0.99 20.61
C HIS A 267 -7.11 1.78 19.87
N ILE A 268 -7.54 2.79 19.11
CA ILE A 268 -6.67 3.74 18.40
C ILE A 268 -5.73 4.49 19.37
N SER A 269 -6.05 4.49 20.67
CA SER A 269 -5.22 5.06 21.76
C SER A 269 -4.04 4.19 22.20
N LYS A 270 -3.84 2.98 21.66
CA LYS A 270 -2.67 2.13 21.95
C LYS A 270 -1.64 2.20 20.82
N LYS A 271 -0.38 1.89 21.16
CA LYS A 271 0.72 1.72 20.19
C LYS A 271 0.23 0.82 19.04
N TRP A 272 0.55 1.19 17.80
CA TRP A 272 0.24 0.37 16.63
C TRP A 272 0.67 -1.09 16.86
N ALA A 273 -0.27 -2.01 16.71
CA ALA A 273 -0.03 -3.44 16.73
C ALA A 273 -0.28 -4.00 15.34
N TRP A 274 0.65 -4.82 14.87
CA TRP A 274 0.50 -5.53 13.61
C TRP A 274 -0.46 -6.69 13.77
N GLU A 275 -1.29 -6.88 12.75
CA GLU A 275 -2.13 -8.06 12.62
C GLU A 275 -1.52 -8.99 11.59
N ALA A 276 -1.45 -10.27 11.93
CA ALA A 276 -1.05 -11.30 11.01
C ALA A 276 -2.25 -11.76 10.16
N LEU A 277 -1.98 -12.06 8.90
CA LEU A 277 -2.95 -12.62 7.97
C LEU A 277 -2.89 -14.14 8.03
N TYR A 278 -4.06 -14.75 8.10
CA TYR A 278 -4.24 -16.19 8.04
C TYR A 278 -5.29 -16.55 6.99
N GLU A 279 -5.16 -17.74 6.42
CA GLU A 279 -6.21 -18.37 5.65
C GLU A 279 -7.22 -19.06 6.57
N THR A 280 -8.49 -19.05 6.21
CA THR A 280 -9.57 -19.73 6.93
C THR A 280 -10.34 -20.68 6.05
N LYS A 281 -11.00 -21.66 6.67
CA LYS A 281 -11.85 -22.62 5.98
C LYS A 281 -13.04 -21.96 5.29
N ASP A 282 -13.61 -20.93 5.88
CA ASP A 282 -14.73 -20.15 5.35
C ASP A 282 -14.67 -18.67 5.79
N ALA A 283 -15.62 -17.86 5.32
CA ALA A 283 -15.75 -16.42 5.66
C ALA A 283 -16.55 -16.14 6.95
N THR A 284 -16.90 -17.17 7.73
CA THR A 284 -17.72 -17.01 8.93
C THR A 284 -16.89 -16.48 10.10
N ASP A 285 -17.56 -15.86 11.06
CA ASP A 285 -16.88 -15.40 12.27
C ASP A 285 -16.52 -16.62 13.14
N GLY A 286 -15.27 -16.70 13.58
CA GLY A 286 -14.76 -17.86 14.33
C GLY A 286 -14.30 -19.03 13.44
N SER A 287 -14.23 -18.83 12.12
CA SER A 287 -13.71 -19.83 11.20
C SER A 287 -12.32 -20.32 11.60
N GLU A 288 -12.10 -21.63 11.43
CA GLU A 288 -10.83 -22.29 11.71
C GLU A 288 -9.74 -21.76 10.76
N VAL A 289 -8.58 -21.44 11.35
CA VAL A 289 -7.39 -21.07 10.57
C VAL A 289 -6.80 -22.33 9.96
N VAL A 290 -6.62 -22.32 8.65
CA VAL A 290 -6.08 -23.44 7.90
C VAL A 290 -4.67 -23.05 7.44
N GLY A 291 -3.66 -23.45 8.21
CA GLY A 291 -2.25 -23.21 7.89
C GLY A 291 -1.55 -22.15 8.76
N GLU A 292 -0.33 -21.80 8.36
CA GLU A 292 0.52 -20.82 9.03
C GLU A 292 0.22 -19.39 8.55
N LYS A 293 0.86 -18.41 9.20
CA LYS A 293 0.72 -17.00 8.84
C LYS A 293 1.23 -16.71 7.44
N LEU A 294 0.46 -15.92 6.69
CA LEU A 294 0.78 -15.53 5.31
C LEU A 294 1.43 -14.14 5.23
N PHE A 295 1.11 -13.27 6.18
CA PHE A 295 1.62 -11.90 6.22
C PHE A 295 1.68 -11.40 7.66
N TRP A 296 2.71 -10.63 8.02
CA TRP A 296 2.83 -9.95 9.31
C TRP A 296 3.73 -8.71 9.18
N GLY A 297 3.86 -7.94 10.25
CA GLY A 297 4.75 -6.77 10.24
C GLY A 297 5.40 -6.51 11.59
N THR A 298 6.43 -5.67 11.58
CA THR A 298 7.09 -5.15 12.79
C THR A 298 7.33 -3.65 12.66
N VAL A 299 7.30 -2.94 13.78
CA VAL A 299 7.66 -1.51 13.85
C VAL A 299 9.15 -1.42 14.17
N GLN A 300 9.94 -0.71 13.36
CA GLN A 300 11.34 -0.46 13.67
C GLN A 300 11.53 0.89 14.37
N GLY A 301 12.09 0.83 15.58
CA GLY A 301 12.67 1.97 16.29
C GLY A 301 11.67 3.01 16.82
N SER A 302 12.21 3.98 17.56
CA SER A 302 11.52 5.19 18.04
C SER A 302 11.92 6.36 17.14
N GLY A 303 11.23 6.57 16.01
CA GLY A 303 11.58 7.62 15.04
C GLY A 303 10.82 7.45 13.73
N LYS A 304 11.03 8.39 12.77
CA LYS A 304 10.34 8.48 11.46
C LYS A 304 9.92 7.09 10.96
N ALA A 305 8.61 6.86 10.94
CA ALA A 305 8.02 5.54 10.96
C ALA A 305 8.50 4.67 9.79
N LYS A 306 9.40 3.73 10.11
CA LYS A 306 9.83 2.65 9.24
C LYS A 306 9.16 1.38 9.72
N TRP A 307 8.47 0.73 8.80
CA TRP A 307 7.78 -0.52 9.09
C TRP A 307 8.38 -1.63 8.25
N ASN A 308 8.58 -2.80 8.85
CA ASN A 308 8.93 -3.99 8.09
C ASN A 308 7.66 -4.82 7.90
N LEU A 309 7.43 -5.24 6.67
CA LEU A 309 6.38 -6.19 6.33
C LEU A 309 7.03 -7.49 5.89
N PHE A 310 6.41 -8.58 6.26
CA PHE A 310 6.85 -9.91 5.89
C PHE A 310 5.69 -10.60 5.21
N MET A 311 5.95 -11.21 4.07
CA MET A 311 4.97 -11.92 3.30
C MET A 311 5.54 -13.25 2.86
N VAL A 312 4.74 -14.29 2.99
CA VAL A 312 5.08 -15.59 2.43
C VAL A 312 5.38 -15.49 0.92
N ASP A 313 6.44 -16.15 0.44
CA ASP A 313 6.75 -16.18 -1.00
C ASP A 313 5.71 -17.03 -1.76
N GLY A 314 5.58 -16.79 -3.06
CA GLY A 314 4.69 -17.57 -3.93
C GLY A 314 3.21 -17.21 -3.87
N LEU A 315 2.80 -16.24 -3.03
CA LEU A 315 1.43 -15.70 -3.08
C LEU A 315 1.13 -15.07 -4.44
N ASP A 316 -0.08 -15.32 -4.94
CA ASP A 316 -0.60 -14.68 -6.15
C ASP A 316 -0.49 -13.15 -6.07
N LEU A 317 -0.20 -12.53 -7.21
CA LEU A 317 0.01 -11.09 -7.28
C LEU A 317 -1.22 -10.30 -6.82
N ALA A 318 -2.42 -10.76 -7.13
CA ALA A 318 -3.64 -10.08 -6.72
C ALA A 318 -3.82 -10.11 -5.21
N LEU A 319 -3.52 -11.25 -4.57
CA LEU A 319 -3.53 -11.37 -3.11
C LEU A 319 -2.45 -10.51 -2.48
N ARG A 320 -1.21 -10.53 -3.00
CA ARG A 320 -0.10 -9.69 -2.52
C ARG A 320 -0.46 -8.22 -2.52
N GLU A 321 -0.99 -7.72 -3.62
CA GLU A 321 -1.38 -6.31 -3.75
C GLU A 321 -2.56 -5.94 -2.87
N HIS A 322 -3.54 -6.84 -2.72
CA HIS A 322 -4.66 -6.64 -1.79
C HIS A 322 -4.16 -6.50 -0.34
N VAL A 323 -3.30 -7.40 0.09
CA VAL A 323 -2.74 -7.43 1.45
C VAL A 323 -1.91 -6.18 1.74
N LEU A 324 -1.08 -5.74 0.79
CA LEU A 324 -0.32 -4.49 0.90
C LEU A 324 -1.25 -3.27 0.96
N ALA A 325 -2.24 -3.20 0.07
CA ALA A 325 -3.20 -2.09 0.04
C ALA A 325 -4.00 -1.98 1.35
N SER A 326 -4.43 -3.13 1.89
CA SER A 326 -5.08 -3.25 3.19
C SER A 326 -4.24 -2.67 4.31
N GLN A 327 -2.99 -3.13 4.43
CA GLN A 327 -2.13 -2.75 5.53
C GLN A 327 -1.70 -1.30 5.46
N LEU A 328 -1.36 -0.79 4.28
CA LEU A 328 -1.01 0.63 4.09
C LEU A 328 -2.20 1.55 4.37
N SER A 329 -3.42 1.12 4.03
CA SER A 329 -4.65 1.86 4.37
C SER A 329 -4.87 1.92 5.88
N ARG A 330 -4.60 0.83 6.60
CA ARG A 330 -4.69 0.81 8.07
C ARG A 330 -3.61 1.66 8.72
N ILE A 331 -2.37 1.62 8.21
CA ILE A 331 -1.28 2.51 8.65
C ILE A 331 -1.70 3.96 8.45
N LEU A 332 -2.20 4.33 7.27
CA LEU A 332 -2.66 5.69 6.97
C LEU A 332 -3.68 6.17 7.99
N ARG A 333 -4.71 5.35 8.24
CA ARG A 333 -5.77 5.65 9.19
C ARG A 333 -5.25 5.79 10.64
N TRP A 334 -4.24 5.02 11.00
CA TRP A 334 -3.63 5.07 12.32
C TRP A 334 -2.71 6.28 12.49
N THR A 335 -1.90 6.60 11.49
CA THR A 335 -1.00 7.77 11.51
C THR A 335 -1.75 9.10 11.39
N ASN A 336 -2.97 9.08 10.84
CA ASN A 336 -3.83 10.25 10.66
C ASN A 336 -5.21 10.02 11.30
N PRO A 337 -5.31 9.94 12.64
CA PRO A 337 -6.60 9.76 13.30
C PRO A 337 -7.49 11.01 13.12
N PRO A 338 -8.81 10.86 13.05
CA PRO A 338 -9.76 11.95 12.96
C PRO A 338 -9.73 12.77 14.25
N GLY A 339 -10.09 14.06 14.15
CA GLY A 339 -10.13 14.95 15.31
C GLY A 339 -10.97 14.43 16.49
N LYS A 340 -12.02 13.64 16.21
CA LYS A 340 -12.85 13.01 17.26
C LYS A 340 -12.12 11.92 18.05
N ASP A 341 -11.18 11.21 17.43
CA ASP A 341 -10.37 10.19 18.10
C ASP A 341 -9.29 10.89 18.98
N LEU A 342 -8.83 12.07 18.56
CA LEU A 342 -7.87 12.88 19.33
C LEU A 342 -8.45 13.39 20.66
N ALA A 343 -9.76 13.70 20.72
CA ALA A 343 -10.41 14.15 21.96
C ALA A 343 -10.37 13.09 23.10
N GLY A 344 -10.24 11.80 22.77
CA GLY A 344 -10.00 10.73 23.74
C GLY A 344 -8.53 10.58 24.12
N VAL A 345 -7.62 10.83 23.17
CA VAL A 345 -6.16 10.79 23.37
C VAL A 345 -5.68 11.97 24.22
N GLU A 346 -6.20 13.17 24.00
CA GLU A 346 -5.87 14.36 24.80
C GLU A 346 -6.26 14.18 26.27
N LYS A 347 -7.38 13.52 26.56
CA LYS A 347 -7.77 13.14 27.94
C LYS A 347 -6.82 12.10 28.55
N GLY A 348 -6.32 11.16 27.75
CA GLY A 348 -5.35 10.15 28.19
C GLY A 348 -3.93 10.73 28.43
N VAL A 349 -3.50 11.67 27.59
CA VAL A 349 -2.21 12.38 27.75
C VAL A 349 -2.27 13.37 28.90
N ALA A 350 -3.40 14.05 29.12
CA ALA A 350 -3.61 14.88 30.31
C ALA A 350 -3.61 14.06 31.61
N ALA A 351 -4.18 12.85 31.59
CA ALA A 351 -4.15 11.94 32.74
C ALA A 351 -2.75 11.37 33.02
N MET A 352 -1.94 11.08 31.99
CA MET A 352 -0.53 10.68 32.19
C MET A 352 0.37 11.85 32.61
N GLY A 353 0.09 13.08 32.15
CA GLY A 353 0.74 14.29 32.64
C GLY A 353 0.44 14.58 34.11
N ALA A 354 -0.77 14.27 34.58
CA ALA A 354 -1.16 14.42 35.98
C ALA A 354 -0.48 13.38 36.90
N ILE A 355 -0.22 12.15 36.43
CA ILE A 355 0.47 11.13 37.23
C ILE A 355 1.99 11.39 37.29
N GLY A 356 2.60 11.89 36.21
CA GLY A 356 4.03 12.28 36.19
C GLY A 356 4.35 13.55 36.98
N ALA A 357 3.37 14.44 37.16
CA ALA A 357 3.52 15.66 37.97
C ALA A 357 3.43 15.40 39.49
N VAL A 358 2.86 14.27 39.92
CA VAL A 358 2.75 13.94 41.36
C VAL A 358 4.01 13.24 41.88
N SER A 359 4.73 12.49 41.04
CA SER A 359 5.99 11.83 41.46
C SER A 359 7.19 12.79 41.52
N THR A 360 7.14 13.95 40.84
CA THR A 360 8.23 14.93 40.83
C THR A 360 8.12 16.02 41.91
N LEU A 361 6.97 16.15 42.57
CA LEU A 361 6.80 17.10 43.68
C LEU A 361 7.19 16.54 45.06
N ALA A 362 7.27 15.21 45.22
CA ALA A 362 7.66 14.57 46.48
C ALA A 362 9.18 14.55 46.72
N GLU A 363 9.99 14.62 45.66
CA GLU A 363 11.46 14.68 45.75
C GLU A 363 12.01 16.11 45.88
N LEU A 364 11.15 17.13 45.76
CA LEU A 364 11.55 18.55 45.90
C LEU A 364 11.23 19.14 47.29
N LEU A 365 10.67 18.34 48.20
CA LEU A 365 10.28 18.75 49.56
C LEU A 365 10.81 17.78 50.65
N GLY A 366 11.85 16.99 50.35
CA GLY A 366 12.56 16.13 51.30
C GLY A 366 14.01 16.55 51.46
#